data_AF-A0A2V6F041-F1
#
_entry.id   AF-A0A2V6F041-F1
#
_cell.length_a   1.000
_cell.length_b   1.000
_cell.length_c   1.000
_cell.angle_alpha   90.00
_cell.angle_beta   90.00
_cell.angle_gamma   90.00
#
_symmetry.space_group_name_H-M   'P 1'
#
loop_
_entity.id
_entity.type
_entity.pdbx_description
1 polymer ?
#
loop_
_entity_poly.entity_id
_entity_poly.type
_entity_poly.pdbx_seq_one_letter_code
_entity_poly.pdbx_strand_id
1 'polypeptide(L)' 'MITLIVGTNRPGSNTRKVATLVEEIYTALKVPLHVLDLAKLPPEIFSPASYAEKPKAFRPFADAILQSSGV' A
#
# COMPACT_ATOMS: atom_id res chain seq x y z
N MET A 1 -12.78 3.52 5.57
CA MET A 1 -12.34 3.39 4.16
C MET A 1 -11.60 2.07 4.02
N ILE A 2 -11.78 1.33 2.91
CA ILE A 2 -11.03 0.08 2.65
C ILE A 2 -9.66 0.42 2.06
N THR A 3 -8.62 -0.33 2.46
CA THR A 3 -7.27 -0.21 1.90
C THR A 3 -6.90 -1.47 1.13
N LEU A 4 -6.70 -1.36 -0.19
CA LEU A 4 -6.20 -2.46 -1.03
C LEU A 4 -4.67 -2.49 -1.03
N ILE A 5 -4.08 -3.61 -0.60
CA ILE A 5 -2.62 -3.79 -0.60
C ILE A 5 -2.16 -4.52 -1.86
N VAL A 6 -1.25 -3.90 -2.63
CA VAL A 6 -0.47 -4.61 -3.66
C VAL A 6 0.68 -5.34 -2.97
N GLY A 7 0.47 -6.61 -2.66
CA GLY A 7 1.28 -7.40 -1.70
C GLY A 7 2.72 -7.75 -2.10
N THR A 8 3.36 -7.01 -3.00
CA THR A 8 4.75 -7.25 -3.36
C THR A 8 5.47 -5.98 -3.75
N ASN A 9 6.74 -5.86 -3.38
CA ASN A 9 7.64 -4.80 -3.81
C ASN A 9 8.47 -5.17 -5.06
N ARG A 10 8.23 -6.34 -5.66
CA ARG A 10 8.93 -6.76 -6.88
C ARG A 10 8.46 -5.92 -8.07
N PRO A 11 9.37 -5.21 -8.78
CA PRO A 11 9.02 -4.47 -9.97
C PRO A 11 8.33 -5.35 -11.02
N GLY A 12 7.33 -4.81 -11.70
CA GLY A 12 6.63 -5.49 -12.79
C GLY A 12 5.75 -6.68 -12.38
N SER A 13 5.38 -6.81 -11.10
CA SER A 13 4.49 -7.90 -10.68
C SER A 13 3.10 -7.82 -11.34
N ASN A 14 2.59 -8.97 -11.79
CA ASN A 14 1.21 -9.10 -12.28
C ASN A 14 0.17 -8.75 -11.21
N THR A 15 0.50 -8.82 -9.91
CA THR A 15 -0.38 -8.36 -8.82
C THR A 15 -0.84 -6.92 -9.03
N ARG A 16 0.04 -6.03 -9.53
CA ARG A 16 -0.33 -4.63 -9.78
C ARG A 16 -1.38 -4.50 -10.87
N LYS A 17 -1.33 -5.35 -11.91
CA LYS A 17 -2.32 -5.36 -12.99
C LYS A 17 -3.71 -5.71 -12.45
N VAL A 18 -3.79 -6.73 -11.59
CA VAL A 18 -5.05 -7.11 -10.93
C VAL A 18 -5.54 -6.00 -10.00
N ALA A 19 -4.64 -5.38 -9.24
CA ALA A 19 -5.00 -4.26 -8.36
C ALA A 19 -5.59 -3.08 -9.12
N THR A 20 -5.06 -2.75 -10.31
CA THR A 20 -5.63 -1.72 -11.20
C THR A 20 -7.07 -2.05 -11.61
N LEU A 21 -7.36 -3.30 -11.96
CA LEU A 21 -8.73 -3.72 -12.29
C LEU A 21 -9.69 -3.56 -11.10
N VAL A 22 -9.23 -3.87 -9.88
CA VAL A 22 -10.03 -3.67 -8.65
C VAL A 22 -10.25 -2.19 -8.37
N GLU A 23 -9.23 -1.35 -8.55
CA GLU A 23 -9.31 0.11 -8.40
C GLU A 23 -10.34 0.73 -9.36
N GLU A 24 -10.38 0.25 -10.61
CA GLU A 24 -11.39 0.64 -11.61
C GLU A 24 -12.82 0.26 -11.19
N ILE A 25 -13.01 -0.94 -10.64
CA ILE A 25 -14.33 -1.39 -10.13
C ILE A 25 -14.81 -0.47 -9.00
N TYR A 26 -13.95 -0.20 -8.00
CA TYR A 26 -14.33 0.68 -6.88
C TYR A 26 -14.60 2.12 -7.35
N THR A 27 -13.83 2.60 -8.32
CA THR A 27 -14.06 3.91 -8.96
C THR A 27 -15.42 3.97 -9.64
N ALA A 28 -15.78 2.93 -10.41
CA ALA A 28 -17.09 2.84 -11.08
C ALA A 28 -18.26 2.79 -10.07
N LEU A 29 -18.06 2.11 -8.93
CA LEU A 29 -19.02 2.06 -7.82
C LEU A 29 -19.08 3.36 -7.00
N LYS A 30 -18.18 4.32 -7.24
CA LYS A 30 -18.01 5.55 -6.46
C LYS A 30 -17.78 5.28 -4.97
N VAL A 31 -17.12 4.16 -4.65
CA VAL A 31 -16.76 3.79 -3.28
C VAL A 31 -15.29 4.15 -3.05
N PRO A 32 -14.96 4.91 -1.99
CA PRO A 32 -13.57 5.26 -1.69
C PRO A 32 -12.71 4.01 -1.44
N LEU A 33 -11.63 3.89 -2.21
CA LEU A 33 -10.61 2.87 -2.06
C LEU A 33 -9.25 3.54 -1.94
N HIS A 34 -8.47 3.15 -0.92
CA HIS A 34 -7.08 3.56 -0.81
C HIS A 34 -6.17 2.44 -1.30
N VAL A 35 -5.41 2.68 -2.38
CA VAL A 35 -4.47 1.69 -2.91
C VAL A 35 -3.08 1.90 -2.31
N LEU A 36 -2.64 0.92 -1.50
CA LEU A 36 -1.32 0.89 -0.88
C LEU A 36 -0.39 -0.05 -1.67
N ASP A 37 0.61 0.50 -2.36
CA ASP A 37 1.50 -0.27 -3.23
C ASP A 37 2.86 -0.53 -2.58
N LEU A 38 3.17 -1.78 -2.24
CA LEU A 38 4.44 -2.12 -1.59
C LEU A 38 5.66 -1.89 -2.49
N ALA A 39 5.49 -1.79 -3.81
CA ALA A 39 6.58 -1.39 -4.70
C ALA A 39 7.05 0.07 -4.47
N LYS A 40 6.27 0.87 -3.76
CA LYS A 40 6.59 2.27 -3.41
C LYS A 40 7.15 2.42 -2.00
N LEU A 41 7.43 1.33 -1.29
CA LEU A 41 8.02 1.39 0.05
C LEU A 41 9.34 2.18 0.02
N PRO A 42 9.58 3.07 1.00
CA PRO A 42 10.82 3.81 1.08
C PRO A 42 11.98 2.84 1.32
N PRO A 43 13.08 2.89 0.54
CA PRO A 43 14.19 1.94 0.68
C PRO A 43 14.77 1.87 2.11
N GLU A 44 14.75 2.98 2.84
CA GLU A 44 15.23 3.04 4.22
C GLU A 44 14.52 2.05 5.16
N ILE A 45 13.27 1.64 4.87
CA ILE A 45 12.53 0.68 5.72
C ILE A 45 13.21 -0.69 5.79
N PHE A 46 14.05 -1.03 4.81
CA PHE A 46 14.77 -2.31 4.74
C PHE A 46 16.12 -2.28 5.48
N SER A 47 16.52 -1.14 6.05
CA SER A 47 17.70 -1.04 6.91
C SER A 47 17.47 -1.73 8.25
N PRO A 48 18.46 -2.43 8.84
CA PRO A 48 18.36 -2.97 10.20
C PRO A 48 18.04 -1.91 11.26
N ALA A 49 18.48 -0.65 11.07
CA ALA A 49 18.18 0.44 11.99
C ALA A 49 16.66 0.74 12.08
N SER A 50 15.89 0.39 11.05
CA SER A 50 14.45 0.62 10.96
C SER A 50 13.63 -0.21 11.95
N TYR A 51 14.21 -1.27 12.51
CA TYR A 51 13.60 -2.02 13.62
C TYR A 51 13.63 -1.23 14.93
N ALA A 52 14.65 -0.40 15.14
CA ALA A 52 14.75 0.47 16.33
C ALA A 52 13.92 1.74 16.14
N GLU A 53 14.06 2.41 14.99
CA GLU A 53 13.32 3.62 14.66
C GLU A 53 12.83 3.58 13.20
N LYS A 54 11.50 3.52 13.00
CA LYS A 54 10.92 3.52 11.66
C LYS A 54 11.17 4.86 10.95
N PRO A 55 11.57 4.86 9.68
CA PRO A 55 11.78 6.10 8.93
C PRO A 55 10.46 6.86 8.80
N LYS A 56 10.53 8.20 8.88
CA LYS A 56 9.34 9.06 8.73
C LYS A 56 8.62 8.85 7.41
N ALA A 57 9.36 8.52 6.34
CA ALA A 57 8.81 8.22 5.03
C ALA A 57 7.90 6.97 5.00
N PHE A 58 8.01 6.06 5.98
CA PHE A 58 7.13 4.89 6.10
C PHE A 58 5.79 5.21 6.76
N ARG A 59 5.67 6.35 7.46
CA ARG A 59 4.47 6.73 8.19
C ARG A 59 3.19 6.69 7.35
N PRO A 60 3.15 7.20 6.09
CA PRO A 60 1.96 7.09 5.25
C PRO A 60 1.49 5.65 5.03
N PHE A 61 2.40 4.67 4.97
CA PHE A 61 2.05 3.26 4.81
C PHE A 61 1.46 2.66 6.08
N ALA A 62 2.02 3.00 7.24
CA ALA A 62 1.48 2.56 8.52
C ALA A 62 0.10 3.19 8.78
N ASP A 63 -0.03 4.50 8.55
CA ASP A 63 -1.26 5.25 8.75
C ASP A 63 -2.38 4.72 7.84
N ALA A 64 -2.08 4.35 6.59
CA ALA A 64 -3.04 3.75 5.66
C ALA A 64 -3.68 2.44 6.16
N ILE A 65 -2.96 1.67 6.97
CA ILE A 65 -3.49 0.44 7.59
C ILE A 65 -4.22 0.77 8.88
N LEU A 66 -3.64 1.61 9.75
CA LEU A 66 -4.24 1.97 11.03
C LEU A 66 -5.56 2.74 10.89
N GLN A 67 -5.72 3.48 9.80
CA GLN A 67 -6.92 4.27 9.49
C GLN A 67 -7.92 3.51 8.62
N SER A 68 -7.60 2.29 8.17
CA SER A 68 -8.52 1.51 7.36
C SER A 68 -9.63 0.91 8.22
N SER A 69 -10.81 0.77 7.62
CA SER A 69 -11.93 0.04 8.22
C SER A 69 -11.94 -1.43 7.79
N GLY A 70 -11.02 -1.80 6.89
CA GLY A 70 -10.84 -3.13 6.30
C GLY A 70 -9.68 -3.12 5.30
N VAL A 71 -9.11 -4.30 5.06
CA VAL A 71 -7.94 -4.55 4.19
C VAL A 71 -8.23 -5.74 3.28
#